data_AF-A0A2M8YIL0-F1
#
_entry.id   AF-A0A2M8YIL0-F1
#
_cell.length_a   1.000
_cell.length_b   1.000
_cell.length_c   1.000
_cell.angle_alpha   90.00
_cell.angle_beta   90.00
_cell.angle_gamma   90.00
#
_symmetry.space_group_name_H-M   'P 1'
#
loop_
_entity.id
_entity.type
_entity.pdbx_description
1 polymer ?
#
loop_
_entity_poly.entity_id
_entity_poly.type
_entity_poly.pdbx_seq_one_letter_code
_entity_poly.pdbx_strand_id
1 'polypeptide(L)'
;MNITRCAWANPANPRYLDYHDTEWGVPCHDERRLFEMLNLEGAQAGLSWETILNKRDTYRAAFDDWDAEKIAAYGPDKVAQLLADPGIVRNRLKVAAAITNAQAYLRLRAQGQTLDSFLWAYVDGQPIVNSWQPGEFPAKTALSDKLSKDLLKLGFKFVGSTIIYAYMQGIGMVNDHAPACFCRAGR
;
A
#
# COMPACT_ATOMS: atom_id res chain seq x y z
N MET A 1 29.58 11.60 0.69
CA MET A 1 28.51 12.31 1.43
C MET A 1 27.88 11.30 2.38
N ASN A 2 27.65 11.68 3.63
CA ASN A 2 26.97 10.80 4.58
C ASN A 2 25.47 10.84 4.27
N ILE A 3 24.88 9.71 3.89
CA ILE A 3 23.46 9.62 3.51
C ILE A 3 22.65 9.37 4.78
N THR A 4 21.78 10.32 5.13
CA THR A 4 20.83 10.17 6.24
C THR A 4 19.48 9.70 5.70
N ARG A 5 18.97 8.57 6.19
CA ARG A 5 17.65 8.01 5.87
C ARG A 5 16.67 8.19 7.03
N CYS A 6 15.39 7.89 6.79
CA CYS A 6 14.44 7.76 7.87
C CYS A 6 14.85 6.66 8.87
N ALA A 7 14.57 6.87 10.16
CA ALA A 7 15.02 5.97 11.23
C ALA A 7 14.46 4.53 11.12
N TRP A 8 13.32 4.35 10.44
CA TRP A 8 12.71 3.04 10.22
C TRP A 8 13.39 2.24 9.09
N ALA A 9 14.20 2.88 8.25
CA ALA A 9 14.86 2.22 7.13
C ALA A 9 16.02 1.35 7.64
N ASN A 10 15.76 0.06 7.78
CA ASN A 10 16.71 -0.91 8.33
C ASN A 10 17.98 -1.01 7.44
N PRO A 11 19.18 -0.60 7.92
CA PRO A 11 20.39 -0.62 7.12
C PRO A 11 20.88 -2.04 6.76
N ALA A 12 20.40 -3.07 7.48
CA ALA A 12 20.74 -4.47 7.21
C ALA A 12 19.88 -5.11 6.12
N ASN A 13 18.82 -4.44 5.64
CA ASN A 13 17.95 -4.97 4.58
C ASN A 13 18.03 -4.10 3.30
N PRO A 14 18.77 -4.54 2.27
CA PRO A 14 18.89 -3.81 1.01
C PRO A 14 17.55 -3.53 0.30
N ARG A 15 16.58 -4.45 0.38
CA ARG A 15 15.24 -4.25 -0.21
C ARG A 15 14.50 -3.12 0.49
N TYR A 16 14.66 -3.01 1.81
CA TYR A 16 13.98 -1.98 2.58
C TYR A 16 14.60 -0.59 2.34
N LEU A 17 15.92 -0.54 2.15
CA LEU A 17 16.62 0.68 1.73
C LEU A 17 16.21 1.11 0.32
N ASP A 18 16.14 0.18 -0.63
CA ASP A 18 15.72 0.46 -2.01
C ASP A 18 14.28 0.99 -2.07
N TYR A 19 13.36 0.34 -1.33
CA TYR A 19 11.98 0.82 -1.17
C TYR A 19 11.92 2.24 -0.59
N HIS A 20 12.68 2.53 0.47
CA HIS A 20 12.77 3.87 1.05
C HIS A 20 13.31 4.90 0.04
N ASP A 21 14.34 4.54 -0.71
CA ASP A 21 15.12 5.46 -1.54
C ASP A 21 14.45 5.77 -2.88
N THR A 22 13.58 4.88 -3.36
CA THR A 22 13.06 4.91 -4.74
C THR A 22 11.54 4.83 -4.85
N GLU A 23 10.83 4.37 -3.82
CA GLU A 23 9.37 4.16 -3.87
C GLU A 23 8.61 4.96 -2.81
N TRP A 24 9.00 4.85 -1.54
CA TRP A 24 8.23 5.40 -0.43
C TRP A 24 8.25 6.93 -0.45
N GLY A 25 7.08 7.55 -0.38
CA GLY A 25 6.90 8.99 -0.50
C GLY A 25 7.01 9.54 -1.94
N VAL A 26 7.23 8.68 -2.95
CA VAL A 26 7.29 9.08 -4.36
C VAL A 26 5.89 8.98 -4.98
N PRO A 27 5.38 10.04 -5.64
CA PRO A 27 4.04 10.02 -6.25
C PRO A 27 3.86 8.88 -7.25
N CYS A 28 2.90 8.00 -6.99
CA CYS A 28 2.54 6.90 -7.87
C CYS A 28 1.18 7.13 -8.52
N HIS A 29 1.14 7.04 -9.85
CA HIS A 29 -0.08 7.12 -10.67
C HIS A 29 -0.35 5.84 -11.50
N ASP A 30 0.46 4.79 -11.31
CA ASP A 30 0.25 3.51 -11.99
C ASP A 30 -0.86 2.70 -11.31
N GLU A 31 -1.96 2.43 -12.03
CA GLU A 31 -3.15 1.76 -11.50
C GLU A 31 -2.86 0.39 -10.86
N ARG A 32 -2.02 -0.42 -11.52
CA ARG A 32 -1.68 -1.76 -11.03
C ARG A 32 -0.87 -1.65 -9.74
N ARG A 33 0.09 -0.73 -9.68
CA ARG A 33 0.90 -0.45 -8.52
C ARG A 33 0.09 0.06 -7.34
N LEU A 34 -0.85 0.98 -7.59
CA LEU A 34 -1.78 1.47 -6.58
C LEU A 34 -2.59 0.30 -6.00
N PHE A 35 -3.14 -0.56 -6.86
CA PHE A 35 -3.88 -1.74 -6.44
C PHE A 35 -3.02 -2.76 -5.68
N GLU A 36 -1.80 -3.06 -6.15
CA GLU A 36 -0.81 -3.89 -5.46
C GLU A 36 -0.56 -3.36 -4.04
N MET A 37 -0.17 -2.09 -3.93
CA MET A 37 0.22 -1.49 -2.66
C MET A 37 -0.94 -1.45 -1.66
N LEU A 38 -2.16 -1.15 -2.10
CA LEU A 38 -3.34 -1.16 -1.23
C LEU A 38 -3.55 -2.54 -0.58
N ASN A 39 -3.37 -3.62 -1.35
CA ASN A 39 -3.53 -4.99 -0.84
C ASN A 39 -2.35 -5.43 0.03
N LEU A 40 -1.12 -5.03 -0.31
CA LEU A 40 0.08 -5.34 0.49
C LEU A 40 0.03 -4.65 1.86
N GLU A 41 -0.40 -3.40 1.93
CA GLU A 41 -0.59 -2.67 3.19
C GLU A 41 -1.69 -3.33 4.04
N GLY A 42 -2.78 -3.79 3.41
CA GLY A 42 -3.78 -4.62 4.08
C GLY A 42 -3.21 -5.93 4.62
N ALA A 43 -2.32 -6.58 3.86
CA ALA A 43 -1.65 -7.81 4.25
C ALA A 43 -0.64 -7.61 5.40
N GLN A 44 -0.16 -6.39 5.61
CA GLN A 44 0.76 -6.02 6.69
C GLN A 44 0.12 -6.03 8.09
N ALA A 45 -1.21 -5.95 8.21
CA ALA A 45 -1.88 -5.88 9.51
C ALA A 45 -1.41 -6.98 10.49
N GLY A 46 -0.77 -6.58 11.60
CA GLY A 46 -0.19 -7.48 12.61
C GLY A 46 1.22 -8.01 12.30
N LEU A 47 1.92 -7.44 11.32
CA LEU A 47 3.27 -7.81 10.87
C LEU A 47 4.12 -6.54 10.60
N SER A 48 5.43 -6.71 10.44
CA SER A 48 6.29 -5.63 9.93
C SER A 48 6.12 -5.45 8.43
N TRP A 49 6.23 -4.22 7.92
CA TRP A 49 6.28 -3.95 6.48
C TRP A 49 7.44 -4.68 5.80
N GLU A 50 8.59 -4.78 6.47
CA GLU A 50 9.74 -5.54 5.99
C GLU A 50 9.38 -7.02 5.67
N THR A 51 8.49 -7.64 6.45
CA THR A 51 8.00 -9.00 6.17
C THR A 51 7.23 -9.07 4.85
N ILE A 52 6.40 -8.06 4.57
CA ILE A 52 5.61 -7.98 3.34
C ILE A 52 6.49 -7.66 2.14
N LEU A 53 7.39 -6.69 2.29
CA LEU A 53 8.32 -6.28 1.25
C LEU A 53 9.25 -7.42 0.82
N ASN A 54 9.75 -8.22 1.78
CA ASN A 54 10.55 -9.41 1.47
C ASN A 54 9.75 -10.50 0.72
N LYS A 55 8.42 -10.48 0.82
CA LYS A 55 7.49 -11.39 0.13
C LYS A 55 6.85 -10.79 -1.12
N ARG A 56 7.22 -9.57 -1.53
CA ARG A 56 6.51 -8.86 -2.59
C ARG A 56 6.50 -9.61 -3.92
N ASP A 57 7.63 -10.15 -4.33
CA ASP A 57 7.76 -10.88 -5.60
C ASP A 57 6.95 -12.19 -5.59
N THR A 58 6.90 -12.87 -4.44
CA THR A 58 6.06 -14.06 -4.28
C THR A 58 4.58 -13.70 -4.24
N TYR A 59 4.20 -12.56 -3.66
CA TYR A 59 2.84 -12.02 -3.77
C TYR A 59 2.45 -11.76 -5.22
N ARG A 60 3.30 -11.10 -6.00
CA ARG A 60 3.05 -10.84 -7.44
C ARG A 60 2.81 -12.14 -8.20
N ALA A 61 3.68 -13.13 -8.01
CA ALA A 61 3.51 -14.44 -8.66
C ALA A 61 2.22 -15.15 -8.21
N ALA A 62 1.94 -15.16 -6.90
CA ALA A 62 0.77 -15.84 -6.34
C ALA A 62 -0.56 -15.20 -6.78
N PHE A 63 -0.58 -13.87 -6.89
CA PHE A 63 -1.75 -13.06 -7.25
C PHE A 63 -1.74 -12.63 -8.71
N ASP A 64 -1.16 -13.42 -9.62
CA ASP A 64 -1.28 -13.23 -11.07
C ASP A 64 -0.87 -11.81 -11.54
N ASP A 65 0.26 -11.31 -10.99
CA ASP A 65 0.82 -9.97 -11.20
C ASP A 65 -0.18 -8.83 -10.92
N TRP A 66 -1.04 -9.02 -9.92
CA TRP A 66 -2.07 -8.06 -9.53
C TRP A 66 -3.09 -7.73 -10.63
N ASP A 67 -3.31 -8.67 -11.55
CA ASP A 67 -4.40 -8.63 -12.51
C ASP A 67 -5.75 -8.78 -11.78
N ALA A 68 -6.45 -7.65 -11.62
CA ALA A 68 -7.69 -7.60 -10.87
C ALA A 68 -8.81 -8.46 -11.48
N GLU A 69 -8.85 -8.64 -12.81
CA GLU A 69 -9.87 -9.48 -13.46
C GLU A 69 -9.68 -10.94 -13.07
N LYS A 70 -8.43 -11.42 -13.08
CA LYS A 70 -8.10 -12.78 -12.63
C LYS A 70 -8.37 -12.97 -11.15
N ILE A 71 -7.87 -12.04 -10.30
CA ILE A 71 -8.04 -12.13 -8.84
C ILE A 71 -9.52 -12.12 -8.45
N ALA A 72 -10.35 -11.29 -9.09
CA ALA A 72 -11.77 -11.21 -8.81
C ALA A 72 -12.53 -12.53 -9.08
N ALA A 73 -12.00 -13.36 -9.98
CA ALA A 73 -12.56 -14.64 -10.40
C ALA A 73 -12.00 -15.86 -9.64
N TYR A 74 -11.11 -15.67 -8.66
CA TYR A 74 -10.53 -16.78 -7.90
C TYR A 74 -11.60 -17.61 -7.18
N GLY A 75 -11.65 -18.89 -7.53
CA GLY A 75 -12.49 -19.89 -6.88
C GLY A 75 -11.83 -20.56 -5.66
N PRO A 76 -12.54 -21.52 -5.03
CA PRO A 76 -12.06 -22.23 -3.85
C PRO A 76 -10.70 -22.91 -4.01
N ASP A 77 -10.41 -23.48 -5.19
CA ASP A 77 -9.15 -24.18 -5.44
C ASP A 77 -7.95 -23.25 -5.43
N LYS A 78 -8.06 -22.08 -6.09
CA LYS A 78 -7.02 -21.06 -6.05
C LYS A 78 -6.83 -20.51 -4.63
N VAL A 79 -7.92 -20.32 -3.87
CA VAL A 79 -7.83 -19.92 -2.45
C VAL A 79 -7.09 -20.97 -1.62
N ALA A 80 -7.37 -22.26 -1.81
CA ALA A 80 -6.66 -23.34 -1.13
C ALA A 80 -5.17 -23.36 -1.48
N GLN A 81 -4.81 -23.15 -2.75
CA GLN A 81 -3.42 -23.02 -3.19
C GLN A 81 -2.72 -21.84 -2.52
N LEU A 82 -3.34 -20.66 -2.49
CA LEU A 82 -2.79 -19.47 -1.83
C LEU A 82 -2.56 -19.69 -0.34
N LEU A 83 -3.48 -20.38 0.34
CA LEU A 83 -3.34 -20.68 1.77
C LEU A 83 -2.25 -21.72 2.08
N ALA A 84 -1.84 -22.51 1.08
CA ALA A 84 -0.72 -23.43 1.20
C ALA A 84 0.64 -22.78 0.89
N ASP A 85 0.66 -21.65 0.17
CA ASP A 85 1.88 -21.00 -0.31
C ASP A 85 2.67 -20.30 0.83
N PRO A 86 3.89 -20.77 1.18
CA PRO A 86 4.72 -20.12 2.20
C PRO A 86 5.30 -18.76 1.74
N GLY A 87 5.24 -18.47 0.44
CA GLY A 87 5.65 -17.22 -0.18
C GLY A 87 4.79 -16.02 0.25
N ILE A 88 3.57 -16.24 0.73
CA ILE A 88 2.67 -15.17 1.18
C ILE A 88 2.31 -15.31 2.67
N VAL A 89 1.54 -14.35 3.20
CA VAL A 89 0.94 -14.48 4.54
C VAL A 89 -0.30 -15.36 4.43
N ARG A 90 -0.18 -16.61 4.91
CA ARG A 90 -1.22 -17.64 4.87
C ARG A 90 -2.37 -17.34 5.85
N ASN A 91 -3.15 -16.32 5.55
CA ASN A 91 -4.29 -15.88 6.35
C ASN A 91 -5.54 -15.81 5.47
N ARG A 92 -6.57 -16.58 5.85
CA ARG A 92 -7.82 -16.71 5.11
C ARG A 92 -8.53 -15.37 4.87
N LEU A 93 -8.53 -14.49 5.87
CA LEU A 93 -9.19 -13.19 5.77
C LEU A 93 -8.46 -12.25 4.83
N LYS A 94 -7.12 -12.25 4.84
CA LYS A 94 -6.29 -11.43 3.94
C LYS A 94 -6.39 -11.89 2.48
N VAL A 95 -6.39 -13.20 2.23
CA VAL A 95 -6.61 -13.75 0.88
C VAL A 95 -8.01 -13.40 0.37
N ALA A 96 -9.05 -13.58 1.19
CA ALA A 96 -10.41 -13.19 0.83
C ALA A 96 -10.56 -11.68 0.58
N ALA A 97 -9.82 -10.86 1.32
CA ALA A 97 -9.78 -9.41 1.14
C ALA A 97 -9.21 -9.03 -0.22
N ALA A 98 -8.12 -9.64 -0.69
CA ALA A 98 -7.56 -9.36 -2.01
C ALA A 98 -8.56 -9.62 -3.15
N ILE A 99 -9.32 -10.73 -3.06
CA ILE A 99 -10.39 -11.05 -4.01
C ILE A 99 -11.51 -10.00 -3.94
N THR A 100 -11.96 -9.65 -2.74
CA THR A 100 -13.01 -8.63 -2.54
C THR A 100 -12.55 -7.26 -3.04
N ASN A 101 -11.29 -6.91 -2.84
CA ASN A 101 -10.67 -5.66 -3.27
C ASN A 101 -10.57 -5.60 -4.79
N ALA A 102 -10.21 -6.70 -5.47
CA ALA A 102 -10.22 -6.78 -6.92
C ALA A 102 -11.62 -6.53 -7.49
N GLN A 103 -12.65 -7.14 -6.89
CA GLN A 103 -14.04 -6.91 -7.28
C GLN A 103 -14.47 -5.45 -7.02
N ALA A 104 -14.05 -4.84 -5.91
CA ALA A 104 -14.34 -3.44 -5.61
C ALA A 104 -13.66 -2.48 -6.60
N TYR A 105 -12.39 -2.73 -6.92
CA TYR A 105 -11.63 -1.99 -7.91
C TYR A 105 -12.26 -2.06 -9.30
N LEU A 106 -12.70 -3.25 -9.75
CA LEU A 106 -13.40 -3.39 -11.04
C LEU A 106 -14.76 -2.67 -11.05
N ARG A 107 -15.51 -2.67 -9.93
CA ARG A 107 -16.75 -1.89 -9.82
C ARG A 107 -16.50 -0.39 -9.90
N LEU A 108 -15.43 0.12 -9.27
CA LEU A 108 -15.02 1.52 -9.36
C LEU A 108 -14.74 1.89 -10.83
N ARG A 109 -13.99 1.04 -11.54
CA ARG A 109 -13.69 1.22 -12.97
C ARG A 109 -14.93 1.19 -13.85
N ALA A 110 -15.88 0.30 -13.57
CA ALA A 110 -17.15 0.23 -14.30
C ALA A 110 -18.01 1.50 -14.12
N GLN A 111 -17.80 2.28 -13.06
CA GLN A 111 -18.44 3.58 -12.82
C GLN A 111 -17.72 4.74 -13.52
N GLY A 112 -16.66 4.46 -14.30
CA GLY A 112 -15.87 5.46 -15.00
C GLY A 112 -14.79 6.13 -14.15
N GLN A 113 -14.49 5.60 -12.96
CA GLN A 113 -13.46 6.14 -12.06
C GLN A 113 -12.25 5.20 -11.98
N THR A 114 -11.05 5.77 -11.89
CA THR A 114 -9.81 5.01 -11.66
C THR A 114 -9.41 5.06 -10.19
N LEU A 115 -8.55 4.12 -9.74
CA LEU A 115 -8.07 4.18 -8.36
C LEU A 115 -7.18 5.42 -8.15
N ASP A 116 -6.37 5.78 -9.14
CA ASP A 116 -5.58 7.00 -9.18
C ASP A 116 -6.44 8.25 -8.99
N SER A 117 -7.42 8.48 -9.88
CA SER A 117 -8.28 9.67 -9.81
C SER A 117 -9.09 9.72 -8.52
N PHE A 118 -9.50 8.57 -7.98
CA PHE A 118 -10.16 8.49 -6.68
C PHE A 118 -9.25 8.91 -5.54
N LEU A 119 -8.04 8.35 -5.47
CA LEU A 119 -7.09 8.60 -4.37
C LEU A 119 -6.56 10.03 -4.40
N TRP A 120 -6.06 10.48 -5.56
CA TRP A 120 -5.39 11.76 -5.69
C TRP A 120 -6.35 12.96 -5.57
N ALA A 121 -7.66 12.77 -5.75
CA ALA A 121 -8.66 13.78 -5.44
C ALA A 121 -8.71 14.15 -3.94
N TYR A 122 -8.22 13.31 -3.03
CA TYR A 122 -8.15 13.63 -1.59
C TYR A 122 -7.02 14.60 -1.24
N VAL A 123 -6.10 14.84 -2.17
CA VAL A 123 -4.93 15.71 -2.00
C VAL A 123 -4.81 16.73 -3.14
N ASP A 124 -5.93 17.00 -3.83
CA ASP A 124 -6.00 17.94 -4.96
C ASP A 124 -4.93 17.67 -6.05
N GLY A 125 -4.58 16.40 -6.25
CA GLY A 125 -3.57 15.96 -7.23
C GLY A 125 -2.13 16.31 -6.87
N GLN A 126 -1.85 16.79 -5.65
CA GLN A 126 -0.52 17.20 -5.20
C GLN A 126 -0.13 16.52 -3.88
N PRO A 127 1.10 15.99 -3.74
CA PRO A 127 1.53 15.39 -2.49
C PRO A 127 1.48 16.39 -1.33
N ILE A 128 0.98 15.94 -0.18
CA ILE A 128 1.07 16.73 1.07
C ILE A 128 2.47 16.50 1.66
N VAL A 129 3.30 17.54 1.70
CA VAL A 129 4.61 17.48 2.35
C VAL A 129 4.46 17.89 3.81
N ASN A 130 4.49 16.92 4.71
CA ASN A 130 4.40 17.19 6.15
C ASN A 130 5.76 17.57 6.75
N SER A 131 5.73 18.14 7.95
CA SER A 131 6.91 18.52 8.72
C SER A 131 6.84 18.01 10.16
N TRP A 132 6.49 16.72 10.30
CA TRP A 132 6.47 16.04 11.60
C TRP A 132 7.84 16.09 12.27
N GLN A 133 7.88 16.41 13.56
CA GLN A 133 9.11 16.32 14.35
C GLN A 133 9.40 14.86 14.73
N PRO A 134 10.66 14.53 15.05
CA PRO A 134 11.00 13.22 15.60
C PRO A 134 10.10 12.84 16.79
N GLY A 135 9.44 11.69 16.71
CA GLY A 135 8.51 11.21 17.74
C GLY A 135 7.05 11.66 17.57
N GLU A 136 6.76 12.56 16.63
CA GLU A 136 5.40 13.08 16.39
C GLU A 136 4.70 12.45 15.19
N PHE A 137 5.33 11.49 14.51
CA PHE A 137 4.76 10.83 13.35
C PHE A 137 3.45 10.11 13.73
N PRO A 138 2.30 10.56 13.21
CA PRO A 138 1.04 9.96 13.59
C PRO A 138 0.87 8.59 12.91
N ALA A 139 0.19 7.66 13.57
CA ALA A 139 -0.18 6.38 12.97
C ALA A 139 -1.37 6.49 11.99
N LYS A 140 -2.09 7.62 12.03
CA LYS A 140 -3.24 7.93 11.16
C LYS A 140 -3.58 9.42 11.25
N THR A 141 -4.30 9.94 10.26
CA THR A 141 -4.75 11.33 10.20
C THR A 141 -6.26 11.42 9.98
N ALA A 142 -6.83 12.62 10.14
CA ALA A 142 -8.23 12.86 9.77
C ALA A 142 -8.49 12.55 8.28
N LEU A 143 -7.49 12.78 7.42
CA LEU A 143 -7.58 12.45 5.99
C LEU A 143 -7.62 10.95 5.75
N SER A 144 -6.75 10.16 6.41
CA SER A 144 -6.79 8.70 6.32
C SER A 144 -8.07 8.11 6.92
N ASP A 145 -8.64 8.74 7.96
CA ASP A 145 -9.95 8.34 8.52
C ASP A 145 -11.08 8.53 7.50
N LYS A 146 -11.06 9.63 6.75
CA LYS A 146 -12.04 9.90 5.68
C LYS A 146 -11.88 8.90 4.52
N LEU A 147 -10.66 8.76 4.01
CA LEU A 147 -10.36 7.88 2.89
C LEU A 147 -10.66 6.41 3.22
N SER A 148 -10.32 5.96 4.43
CA SER A 148 -10.67 4.63 4.94
C SER A 148 -12.18 4.38 4.93
N LYS A 149 -12.98 5.32 5.42
CA LYS A 149 -14.45 5.20 5.42
C LYS A 149 -15.00 5.09 4.01
N ASP A 150 -14.47 5.86 3.06
CA ASP A 150 -14.97 5.86 1.70
C ASP A 150 -14.55 4.60 0.92
N LEU A 151 -13.32 4.10 1.11
CA LEU A 151 -12.89 2.80 0.60
C LEU A 151 -13.75 1.65 1.16
N LEU A 152 -14.10 1.70 2.45
CA LEU A 152 -15.01 0.72 3.06
C LEU A 152 -16.40 0.75 2.40
N LYS A 153 -16.94 1.94 2.08
CA LYS A 153 -18.23 2.09 1.36
C LYS A 153 -18.18 1.53 -0.05
N LEU A 154 -17.04 1.67 -0.75
CA LEU A 154 -16.80 1.06 -2.07
C LEU A 154 -16.62 -0.47 -2.01
N GLY A 155 -16.52 -1.03 -0.79
CA GLY A 155 -16.47 -2.46 -0.52
C GLY A 155 -15.06 -3.02 -0.38
N PHE A 156 -14.02 -2.18 -0.36
CA PHE A 156 -12.66 -2.61 -0.03
C PHE A 156 -12.57 -3.13 1.42
N LYS A 157 -11.63 -4.03 1.67
CA LYS A 157 -11.38 -4.74 2.92
C LYS A 157 -9.93 -4.59 3.33
N PHE A 158 -9.68 -4.69 4.64
CA PHE A 158 -8.37 -4.41 5.25
C PHE A 158 -7.86 -2.99 4.94
N VAL A 159 -8.79 -2.03 4.87
CA VAL A 159 -8.53 -0.61 4.58
C VAL A 159 -8.80 0.26 5.82
N GLY A 160 -8.36 -0.20 7.00
CA GLY A 160 -8.47 0.59 8.24
C GLY A 160 -7.60 1.85 8.18
N SER A 161 -7.96 2.91 8.91
CA SER A 161 -7.29 4.22 8.81
C SER A 161 -5.76 4.20 8.96
N THR A 162 -5.22 3.38 9.87
CA THR A 162 -3.76 3.22 10.01
C THR A 162 -3.13 2.56 8.77
N ILE A 163 -3.79 1.56 8.19
CA ILE A 163 -3.35 0.93 6.94
C ILE A 163 -3.39 1.94 5.80
N ILE A 164 -4.45 2.73 5.73
CA ILE A 164 -4.61 3.75 4.69
C ILE A 164 -3.60 4.89 4.84
N TYR A 165 -3.23 5.27 6.06
CA TYR A 165 -2.17 6.26 6.24
C TYR A 165 -0.80 5.73 5.79
N ALA A 166 -0.47 4.49 6.14
CA ALA A 166 0.75 3.82 5.64
C ALA A 166 0.74 3.72 4.11
N TYR A 167 -0.40 3.33 3.52
CA TYR A 167 -0.59 3.30 2.08
C TYR A 167 -0.37 4.67 1.44
N MET A 168 -0.99 5.73 1.96
CA MET A 168 -0.81 7.11 1.47
C MET A 168 0.66 7.54 1.48
N GLN A 169 1.43 7.16 2.50
CA GLN A 169 2.88 7.38 2.54
C GLN A 169 3.60 6.53 1.49
N GLY A 170 3.26 5.24 1.39
CA GLY A 170 3.87 4.30 0.46
C GLY A 170 3.70 4.64 -1.01
N ILE A 171 2.58 5.27 -1.39
CA ILE A 171 2.31 5.70 -2.78
C ILE A 171 2.56 7.20 -3.04
N GLY A 172 3.08 7.91 -2.04
CA GLY A 172 3.47 9.32 -2.17
C GLY A 172 2.33 10.33 -2.21
N MET A 173 1.11 9.98 -1.78
CA MET A 173 0.06 10.98 -1.52
C MET A 173 0.49 11.95 -0.41
N VAL A 174 1.28 11.45 0.54
CA VAL A 174 1.94 12.27 1.55
C VAL A 174 3.45 11.97 1.54
N ASN A 175 4.25 13.01 1.68
CA ASN A 175 5.69 12.90 1.87
C ASN A 175 6.00 13.14 3.35
N ASP A 176 6.23 12.05 4.06
CA ASP A 176 6.56 12.02 5.49
C ASP A 176 8.04 11.69 5.73
N HIS A 177 8.92 11.86 4.73
CA HIS A 177 10.35 11.71 4.95
C HIS A 177 10.82 12.67 6.06
N ALA A 178 11.57 12.14 7.02
CA ALA A 178 12.04 12.91 8.16
C ALA A 178 12.87 14.14 7.72
N PRO A 179 12.90 15.25 8.48
CA PRO A 179 13.56 16.49 8.08
C PRO A 179 14.99 16.37 7.54
N ALA A 180 15.78 15.46 8.12
CA ALA A 180 17.17 15.21 7.74
C ALA A 180 17.34 14.11 6.66
N CYS A 181 16.25 13.46 6.23
CA CYS A 181 16.30 12.40 5.23
C CYS A 181 16.65 12.98 3.85
N PHE A 182 17.58 12.34 3.15
CA PHE A 182 18.01 12.78 1.82
C PHE A 182 16.90 12.70 0.75
N CYS A 183 15.88 11.86 0.96
CA CYS A 183 14.70 11.76 0.08
C CYS A 183 13.65 12.84 0.34
N ARG A 184 13.78 13.65 1.40
CA ARG A 184 12.73 14.62 1.77
C ARG A 184 12.51 15.72 0.74
N ALA A 185 13.58 16.18 0.10
CA ALA A 185 13.52 17.29 -0.85
C ALA A 185 12.71 17.01 -2.12
N GLY A 186 12.11 15.80 -2.24
CA GLY A 186 11.50 15.32 -3.46
C GLY A 186 12.55 14.96 -4.50
N ARG A 187 12.24 14.01 -5.36
CA ARG A 187 12.84 13.92 -6.70
C ARG A 187 11.81 14.40 -7.69
#